data_AF-A0A7Y4ZCE4-F1
#
_entry.id   AF-A0A7Y4ZCE4-F1
#
_cell.length_a   1.000
_cell.length_b   1.000
_cell.length_c   1.000
_cell.angle_alpha   90.00
_cell.angle_beta   90.00
_cell.angle_gamma   90.00
#
_symmetry.space_group_name_H-M   'P 1'
#
loop_
_entity.id
_entity.type
_entity.pdbx_description
1 polymer ?
#
loop_
_entity_poly.entity_id
_entity_poly.type
_entity_poly.pdbx_seq_one_letter_code
_entity_poly.pdbx_strand_id
1 'polypeptide(L)'
;MKTKNNYKYITLAVLLAPELVSAAELNQANTAWILTSTALVLFMTIPGLSLFYAGLVRSKNVLSVLMQCFAITCLVSILWLAGAYSLIFADGGEMQKYLGGMSKAFLPDINTASLTGDIPETVYFMFQMTFAIITPALIVGAFAERMKFSAMLWFSG
;
A
#
# COMPACT_ATOMS: atom_id res chain seq x y z
N MET A 1 -15.36 -55.68 -22.18
CA MET A 1 -15.65 -54.84 -21.01
C MET A 1 -14.36 -54.57 -20.21
N LYS A 2 -13.43 -53.75 -20.74
CA LYS A 2 -12.12 -53.44 -20.08
C LYS A 2 -11.69 -51.97 -20.14
N THR A 3 -12.51 -51.08 -20.71
CA THR A 3 -12.15 -49.69 -21.01
C THR A 3 -12.43 -48.69 -19.89
N LYS A 4 -13.23 -49.03 -18.87
CA LYS A 4 -13.62 -48.08 -17.80
C LYS A 4 -12.52 -47.77 -16.77
N ASN A 5 -11.52 -48.63 -16.61
CA ASN A 5 -10.51 -48.45 -15.55
C ASN A 5 -9.42 -47.44 -15.93
N ASN A 6 -9.11 -47.31 -17.23
CA ASN A 6 -8.06 -46.41 -17.71
C ASN A 6 -8.40 -44.93 -17.45
N TYR A 7 -9.69 -44.55 -17.52
CA TYR A 7 -10.13 -43.19 -17.22
C TYR A 7 -9.91 -42.80 -15.75
N LYS A 8 -10.01 -43.76 -14.81
CA LYS A 8 -9.78 -43.50 -13.38
C LYS A 8 -8.32 -43.20 -13.07
N TYR A 9 -7.39 -43.90 -13.74
CA TYR A 9 -5.96 -43.64 -13.57
C TYR A 9 -5.54 -42.32 -14.22
N ILE A 10 -6.18 -41.95 -15.33
CA ILE A 10 -5.96 -40.65 -15.99
C ILE A 10 -6.49 -39.50 -15.14
N THR A 11 -7.70 -39.61 -14.56
CA THR A 11 -8.22 -38.56 -13.66
C THR A 11 -7.45 -38.47 -12.34
N LEU A 12 -6.98 -39.60 -11.80
CA LEU A 12 -6.12 -39.61 -10.61
C LEU A 12 -4.73 -39.00 -10.88
N ALA A 13 -4.16 -39.21 -12.08
CA ALA A 13 -2.90 -38.61 -12.49
C ALA A 13 -3.01 -37.09 -12.74
N VAL A 14 -4.16 -36.59 -13.19
CA VAL A 14 -4.43 -35.14 -13.33
C VAL A 14 -4.62 -34.47 -11.95
N LEU A 15 -5.20 -35.18 -10.97
CA LEU A 15 -5.31 -34.69 -9.59
C LEU A 15 -3.98 -34.70 -8.80
N LEU A 16 -3.02 -35.51 -9.24
CA LEU A 16 -1.66 -35.62 -8.65
C LEU A 16 -0.60 -34.85 -9.45
N ALA A 17 -0.97 -34.28 -10.61
CA ALA A 17 -0.08 -33.39 -11.32
C ALA A 17 0.15 -32.16 -10.42
N PRO A 18 1.40 -31.75 -10.18
CA PRO A 18 1.65 -30.46 -9.56
C PRO A 18 0.93 -29.44 -10.43
N GLU A 19 0.02 -28.64 -9.84
CA GLU A 19 -0.42 -27.43 -10.50
C GLU A 19 0.86 -26.69 -10.88
N LEU A 20 1.09 -26.54 -12.19
CA LEU A 20 2.18 -25.72 -12.69
C LEU A 20 1.84 -24.29 -12.30
N VAL A 21 2.18 -23.93 -11.06
CA VAL A 21 2.21 -22.56 -10.61
C VAL A 21 3.24 -21.90 -11.51
N SER A 22 2.74 -21.15 -12.48
CA SER A 22 3.54 -20.23 -13.27
C SER A 22 4.29 -19.37 -12.25
N ALA A 23 5.62 -19.46 -12.25
CA ALA A 23 6.45 -18.53 -11.50
C ALA A 23 5.94 -17.13 -11.84
N ALA A 24 5.62 -16.33 -10.82
CA ALA A 24 4.96 -15.05 -11.04
C ALA A 24 5.82 -14.21 -11.99
N GLU A 25 5.39 -14.16 -13.24
CA GLU A 25 6.08 -13.45 -14.31
C GLU A 25 5.63 -12.00 -14.21
N LEU A 26 6.59 -11.08 -14.37
CA LEU A 26 6.30 -9.66 -14.33
C LEU A 26 5.24 -9.30 -15.38
N ASN A 27 4.06 -8.88 -14.92
CA ASN A 27 2.97 -8.45 -15.78
C ASN A 27 3.02 -6.92 -15.97
N GLN A 28 3.39 -6.50 -17.18
CA GLN A 28 3.51 -5.08 -17.52
C GLN A 28 2.17 -4.34 -17.48
N ALA A 29 1.07 -4.99 -17.87
CA ALA A 29 -0.26 -4.38 -17.86
C ALA A 29 -0.74 -4.11 -16.42
N ASN A 30 -0.56 -5.10 -15.54
CA ASN A 30 -0.89 -4.95 -14.12
C ASN A 30 0.00 -3.90 -13.45
N THR A 31 1.30 -3.89 -13.78
CA THR A 31 2.24 -2.87 -13.29
C THR A 31 1.81 -1.45 -13.72
N ALA A 32 1.47 -1.25 -15.00
CA ALA A 32 1.02 0.03 -15.52
C ALA A 32 -0.30 0.49 -14.87
N TRP A 33 -1.22 -0.44 -14.63
CA TRP A 33 -2.48 -0.15 -13.96
C TRP A 33 -2.28 0.25 -12.49
N ILE A 34 -1.39 -0.43 -11.76
CA ILE A 34 -1.11 -0.10 -10.36
C ILE A 34 -0.35 1.23 -10.26
N LEU A 35 0.57 1.55 -11.17
CA LEU A 35 1.20 2.87 -11.23
C LEU A 35 0.16 3.98 -11.46
N THR A 36 -0.77 3.76 -12.40
CA THR A 36 -1.87 4.70 -12.66
C THR A 36 -2.77 4.84 -11.44
N SER A 37 -3.15 3.73 -10.82
CA SER A 37 -3.97 3.70 -9.61
C SER A 37 -3.28 4.40 -8.45
N THR A 38 -1.97 4.24 -8.27
CA THR A 38 -1.16 4.94 -7.27
C THR A 38 -1.26 6.45 -7.46
N ALA A 39 -1.13 6.95 -8.69
CA ALA A 39 -1.29 8.37 -8.98
C ALA A 39 -2.71 8.86 -8.65
N LEU A 40 -3.75 8.09 -8.98
CA LEU A 40 -5.15 8.42 -8.68
C LEU A 40 -5.42 8.48 -7.18
N VAL A 41 -4.90 7.53 -6.39
CA VAL A 41 -5.10 7.54 -4.93
C VAL A 41 -4.30 8.67 -4.28
N LEU A 42 -3.08 8.95 -4.74
CA LEU A 42 -2.33 10.11 -4.26
C LEU A 42 -3.07 11.42 -4.58
N PHE A 43 -3.70 11.50 -5.75
CA PHE A 43 -4.51 12.65 -6.17
C PHE A 43 -5.72 12.89 -5.26
N MET A 44 -6.25 11.84 -4.62
CA MET A 44 -7.28 11.99 -3.60
C MET A 44 -6.77 12.78 -2.40
N THR A 45 -5.48 12.70 -2.02
CA THR A 45 -4.92 13.49 -0.92
C THR A 45 -4.46 14.87 -1.39
N ILE A 46 -3.62 14.90 -2.43
CA ILE A 46 -3.04 16.12 -3.01
C ILE A 46 -3.45 16.22 -4.50
N PRO A 47 -4.37 17.14 -4.88
CA PRO A 47 -4.99 18.16 -4.07
C PRO A 47 -6.38 17.79 -3.51
N GLY A 48 -6.94 16.60 -3.75
CA GLY A 48 -8.34 16.26 -3.48
C GLY A 48 -8.87 16.64 -2.09
N LEU A 49 -8.38 15.96 -1.04
CA LEU A 49 -8.76 16.22 0.35
C LEU A 49 -8.30 17.60 0.82
N SER A 50 -7.13 18.03 0.36
CA SER A 50 -6.60 19.34 0.74
C SER A 50 -7.53 20.48 0.31
N LEU A 51 -8.10 20.41 -0.90
CA LEU A 51 -9.08 21.37 -1.39
C LEU A 51 -10.45 21.17 -0.76
N PHE A 52 -10.86 19.91 -0.54
CA PHE A 52 -12.13 19.60 0.12
C PHE A 52 -12.20 20.22 1.52
N TYR A 53 -11.19 19.99 2.37
CA TYR A 53 -11.15 20.57 3.71
C TYR A 53 -10.83 22.06 3.70
N ALA A 54 -10.02 22.55 2.77
CA ALA A 54 -9.79 23.98 2.60
C ALA A 54 -11.10 24.74 2.29
N GLY A 55 -12.03 24.14 1.54
CA GLY A 55 -13.34 24.72 1.24
C GLY A 55 -14.31 24.77 2.42
N LEU A 56 -14.06 23.99 3.49
CA LEU A 56 -14.90 23.95 4.69
C LEU A 56 -14.40 24.90 5.80
N VAL A 57 -13.19 25.42 5.68
CA VAL A 57 -12.58 26.32 6.67
C VAL A 57 -12.67 27.78 6.26
N ARG A 58 -12.39 28.70 7.18
CA ARG A 58 -12.35 30.12 6.87
C ARG A 58 -11.17 30.41 5.94
N SER A 59 -11.35 31.36 5.01
CA SER A 59 -10.35 31.73 4.00
C SER A 59 -8.95 31.99 4.57
N LYS A 60 -8.86 32.63 5.75
CA LYS A 60 -7.59 32.90 6.44
C LYS A 60 -6.82 31.64 6.87
N ASN A 61 -7.49 30.50 6.96
CA ASN A 61 -6.92 29.23 7.42
C ASN A 61 -6.76 28.19 6.29
N VAL A 62 -7.18 28.50 5.07
CA VAL A 62 -7.03 27.65 3.87
C VAL A 62 -5.58 27.19 3.70
N LEU A 63 -4.63 28.12 3.76
CA LEU A 63 -3.22 27.81 3.60
C LEU A 63 -2.73 26.82 4.69
N SER A 64 -3.23 26.95 5.91
CA SER A 64 -2.88 26.04 7.01
C SER A 64 -3.34 24.61 6.68
N VAL A 65 -4.57 24.42 6.21
CA VAL A 65 -5.10 23.10 5.86
C VAL A 65 -4.33 22.46 4.69
N LEU A 66 -4.01 23.24 3.65
CA LEU A 66 -3.20 22.76 2.53
C LEU A 66 -1.81 22.29 3.00
N MET A 67 -1.16 23.09 3.86
CA MET A 67 0.15 22.73 4.43
C MET A 67 0.07 21.51 5.34
N GLN A 68 -1.02 21.32 6.07
CA GLN A 68 -1.26 20.14 6.90
C GLN A 68 -1.34 18.87 6.05
N CYS A 69 -2.16 18.86 4.98
CA CYS A 69 -2.26 17.69 4.09
C CYS A 69 -0.92 17.37 3.39
N PHE A 70 -0.19 18.40 2.95
CA PHE A 70 1.14 18.23 2.36
C PHE A 70 2.15 17.66 3.37
N ALA A 71 2.19 18.20 4.58
CA ALA A 71 3.11 17.75 5.63
C ALA A 71 2.83 16.31 6.08
N ILE A 72 1.57 15.90 6.21
CA ILE A 72 1.20 14.50 6.47
C ILE A 72 1.70 13.59 5.35
N THR A 73 1.52 14.01 4.09
CA THR A 73 1.98 13.21 2.95
C THR A 73 3.49 12.96 3.03
N CYS A 74 4.28 13.99 3.33
CA CYS A 74 5.72 13.85 3.52
C CYS A 74 6.08 12.99 4.74
N LEU A 75 5.48 13.27 5.91
CA LEU A 75 5.76 12.57 7.16
C LEU A 75 5.46 11.07 7.04
N VAL A 76 4.27 10.74 6.57
CA VAL A 76 3.84 9.34 6.43
C VAL A 76 4.68 8.62 5.37
N SER A 77 5.09 9.27 4.28
CA SER A 77 6.00 8.66 3.30
C SER A 77 7.35 8.27 3.93
N ILE A 78 7.89 9.12 4.81
CA ILE A 78 9.14 8.83 5.53
C ILE A 78 8.94 7.69 6.53
N LEU A 79 7.86 7.70 7.31
CA LEU A 79 7.55 6.63 8.28
C LEU A 79 7.27 5.29 7.59
N TRP A 80 6.64 5.34 6.42
CA TRP A 80 6.37 4.19 5.57
C TRP A 80 7.66 3.51 5.13
N LEU A 81 8.62 4.30 4.64
CA LEU A 81 9.96 3.82 4.30
C LEU A 81 10.73 3.34 5.54
N ALA A 82 10.67 4.09 6.64
CA ALA A 82 11.45 3.79 7.85
C ALA A 82 11.04 2.48 8.52
N GLY A 83 9.76 2.08 8.44
CA GLY A 83 9.36 0.80 9.00
C GLY A 83 7.89 0.40 8.86
N ALA A 84 6.95 1.33 8.62
CA ALA A 84 5.53 0.96 8.62
C ALA A 84 5.17 -0.03 7.50
N TYR A 85 5.83 0.06 6.33
CA TYR A 85 5.70 -0.97 5.29
C TYR A 85 6.13 -2.36 5.79
N SER A 86 7.29 -2.43 6.46
CA SER A 86 7.81 -3.68 7.00
C SER A 86 6.89 -4.29 8.04
N LEU A 87 6.39 -3.47 8.96
CA LEU A 87 5.47 -3.89 10.02
C LEU A 87 4.16 -4.50 9.50
N ILE A 88 3.79 -4.22 8.25
CA ILE A 88 2.55 -4.74 7.65
C ILE A 88 2.84 -5.90 6.69
N PHE A 89 3.91 -5.81 5.90
CA PHE A 89 4.14 -6.72 4.77
C PHE A 89 5.38 -7.61 4.89
N ALA A 90 6.23 -7.40 5.90
CA ALA A 90 7.35 -8.30 6.15
C ALA A 90 6.92 -9.48 7.04
N ASP A 91 7.59 -10.62 6.88
CA ASP A 91 7.31 -11.82 7.68
C ASP A 91 7.64 -11.58 9.17
N GLY A 92 6.60 -11.65 10.02
CA GLY A 92 6.66 -11.56 11.47
C GLY A 92 6.62 -12.92 12.18
N GLY A 93 6.64 -14.03 11.44
CA GLY A 93 6.54 -15.38 12.00
C GLY A 93 5.23 -15.61 12.74
N GLU A 94 5.28 -16.12 13.98
CA GLU A 94 4.10 -16.36 14.82
C GLU A 94 3.30 -15.08 15.13
N MET A 95 3.96 -13.91 15.11
CA MET A 95 3.34 -12.61 15.40
C MET A 95 2.61 -11.99 14.20
N GLN A 96 2.73 -12.56 12.99
CA GLN A 96 2.14 -12.08 11.73
C GLN A 96 0.65 -11.76 11.83
N LYS A 97 -0.08 -12.43 12.73
CA LYS A 97 -1.50 -12.18 13.00
C LYS A 97 -1.79 -10.77 13.55
N TYR A 98 -0.79 -10.14 14.14
CA TYR A 98 -0.90 -8.82 14.77
C TYR A 98 0.05 -7.82 14.13
N LEU A 99 1.32 -8.22 13.93
CA LEU A 99 2.39 -7.38 13.37
C LEU A 99 3.33 -8.24 12.53
N GLY A 100 3.76 -7.69 11.40
CA GLY A 100 4.83 -8.23 10.58
C GLY A 100 6.20 -8.04 11.22
N GLY A 101 7.24 -8.28 10.42
CA GLY A 101 8.65 -8.15 10.84
C GLY A 101 9.26 -6.76 10.59
N MET A 102 10.52 -6.58 11.00
CA MET A 102 11.36 -5.40 10.67
C MET A 102 12.36 -5.67 9.53
N SER A 103 12.27 -6.82 8.87
CA SER A 103 13.23 -7.23 7.84
C SER A 103 13.16 -6.41 6.54
N LYS A 104 12.07 -5.67 6.31
CA LYS A 104 11.90 -4.78 5.15
C LYS A 104 12.01 -3.29 5.51
N ALA A 105 12.49 -2.95 6.71
CA ALA A 105 12.69 -1.55 7.11
C ALA A 105 13.76 -0.89 6.22
N PHE A 106 13.45 0.27 5.64
CA PHE A 106 14.25 0.95 4.61
C PHE A 106 14.39 0.20 3.28
N LEU A 107 13.56 -0.83 3.04
CA LEU A 107 13.55 -1.62 1.81
C LEU A 107 14.94 -2.20 1.45
N PRO A 108 15.58 -2.98 2.35
CA PRO A 108 16.84 -3.61 2.05
C PRO A 108 16.65 -4.63 0.93
N ASP A 109 17.67 -4.80 0.09
CA ASP A 109 17.75 -5.82 -0.95
C ASP A 109 16.66 -5.75 -2.04
N ILE A 110 16.03 -4.58 -2.26
CA ILE A 110 15.17 -4.38 -3.43
C ILE A 110 15.98 -4.40 -4.72
N ASN A 111 15.59 -5.30 -5.61
CA ASN A 111 16.11 -5.40 -6.98
C ASN A 111 14.96 -5.45 -7.99
N THR A 112 15.28 -5.41 -9.28
CA THR A 112 14.29 -5.44 -10.36
C THR A 112 13.53 -6.77 -10.49
N ALA A 113 14.00 -7.83 -9.80
CA ALA A 113 13.35 -9.14 -9.73
C ALA A 113 12.52 -9.33 -8.45
N SER A 114 12.52 -8.38 -7.52
CA SER A 114 11.66 -8.42 -6.33
C SER A 114 10.21 -8.18 -6.74
N LEU A 115 9.41 -9.24 -6.71
CA LEU A 115 7.99 -9.21 -7.11
C LEU A 115 7.09 -9.50 -5.91
N THR A 116 5.96 -8.79 -5.85
CA THR A 116 4.84 -9.11 -4.97
C THR A 116 3.68 -9.54 -5.86
N GLY A 117 3.42 -10.85 -5.94
CA GLY A 117 2.57 -11.38 -6.99
C GLY A 117 3.25 -11.19 -8.35
N ASP A 118 2.56 -10.58 -9.30
CA ASP A 118 3.01 -10.36 -10.68
C ASP A 118 3.46 -8.92 -10.97
N ILE A 119 3.64 -8.10 -9.93
CA ILE A 119 4.10 -6.71 -10.03
C ILE A 119 5.38 -6.48 -9.21
N PRO A 120 6.21 -5.47 -9.55
CA PRO A 120 7.38 -5.12 -8.76
C PRO A 120 7.01 -4.72 -7.33
N GLU A 121 7.80 -5.17 -6.36
CA GLU A 121 7.60 -4.85 -4.95
C GLU A 121 7.63 -3.33 -4.71
N THR A 122 8.44 -2.59 -5.46
CA THR A 122 8.49 -1.12 -5.42
C THR A 122 7.16 -0.47 -5.80
N VAL A 123 6.46 -1.03 -6.79
CA VAL A 123 5.16 -0.54 -7.25
C VAL A 123 4.09 -0.85 -6.21
N TYR A 124 4.14 -2.04 -5.62
CA TYR A 124 3.28 -2.40 -4.49
C TYR A 124 3.51 -1.49 -3.28
N PHE A 125 4.77 -1.22 -2.94
CA PHE A 125 5.17 -0.30 -1.86
C PHE A 125 4.57 1.09 -2.06
N MET A 126 4.73 1.67 -3.26
CA MET A 126 4.19 3.00 -3.59
C MET A 126 2.66 3.01 -3.53
N PHE A 127 2.00 1.99 -4.07
CA PHE A 127 0.55 1.89 -4.04
C PHE A 127 0.01 1.87 -2.61
N GLN A 128 0.54 1.01 -1.75
CA GLN A 128 0.10 0.89 -0.37
C GLN A 128 0.41 2.15 0.47
N MET A 129 1.54 2.82 0.19
CA MET A 129 1.88 4.10 0.83
C MET A 129 0.78 5.14 0.67
N THR A 130 0.07 5.18 -0.46
CA THR A 130 -1.01 6.15 -0.68
C THR A 130 -2.21 5.94 0.25
N PHE A 131 -2.51 4.70 0.65
CA PHE A 131 -3.53 4.40 1.65
C PHE A 131 -3.07 4.76 3.07
N ALA A 132 -1.78 4.53 3.36
CA ALA A 132 -1.18 4.99 4.61
C ALA A 132 -1.28 6.52 4.72
N ILE A 133 -1.05 7.26 3.63
CA ILE A 133 -1.13 8.73 3.58
C ILE A 133 -2.56 9.25 3.76
N ILE A 134 -3.54 8.69 3.03
CA ILE A 134 -4.91 9.25 3.01
C ILE A 134 -5.62 9.08 4.37
N THR A 135 -5.27 8.04 5.13
CA THR A 135 -5.92 7.70 6.40
C THR A 135 -5.81 8.82 7.45
N PRO A 136 -4.61 9.29 7.87
CA PRO A 136 -4.50 10.43 8.77
C PRO A 136 -4.94 11.74 8.11
N ALA A 137 -4.80 11.90 6.79
CA ALA A 137 -5.25 13.08 6.07
C ALA A 137 -6.77 13.30 6.17
N LEU A 138 -7.58 12.23 6.23
CA LEU A 138 -9.02 12.30 6.49
C LEU A 138 -9.35 12.80 7.90
N ILE A 139 -8.49 12.51 8.89
CA ILE A 139 -8.72 12.93 10.28
C ILE A 139 -8.46 14.43 10.44
N VAL A 140 -7.63 15.04 9.59
CA VAL A 140 -7.35 16.49 9.60
C VAL A 140 -8.62 17.32 9.57
N GLY A 141 -9.63 16.90 8.81
CA GLY A 141 -10.93 17.58 8.78
C GLY A 141 -11.59 17.73 10.14
N ALA A 142 -11.39 16.80 11.07
CA ALA A 142 -12.01 16.80 12.39
C ALA A 142 -11.41 17.85 13.34
N PHE A 143 -10.13 18.16 13.19
CA PHE A 143 -9.41 19.12 14.04
C PHE A 143 -8.89 20.34 13.28
N ALA A 144 -9.33 20.53 12.04
CA ALA A 144 -9.00 21.67 11.21
C ALA A 144 -9.27 22.98 11.97
N GLU A 145 -8.30 23.91 11.93
CA GLU A 145 -8.28 25.17 12.70
C GLU A 145 -8.19 25.07 14.23
N ARG A 146 -8.16 23.88 14.84
CA ARG A 146 -8.23 23.70 16.31
C ARG A 146 -7.00 23.05 16.94
N MET A 147 -6.06 22.54 16.14
CA MET A 147 -4.84 21.88 16.60
C MET A 147 -3.58 22.63 16.14
N LYS A 148 -2.55 22.68 17.00
CA LYS A 148 -1.23 23.21 16.62
C LYS A 148 -0.57 22.30 15.59
N PHE A 149 0.17 22.85 14.64
CA PHE A 149 0.84 22.08 13.60
C PHE A 149 1.76 20.98 14.15
N SER A 150 2.57 21.28 15.17
CA SER A 150 3.44 20.28 15.81
C SER A 150 2.65 19.16 16.49
N ALA A 151 1.52 19.47 17.14
CA ALA A 151 0.67 18.46 17.76
C ALA A 151 0.02 17.54 16.70
N MET A 152 -0.36 18.13 15.56
CA MET A 152 -0.88 17.36 14.42
C MET A 152 0.18 16.39 13.87
N LEU A 153 1.45 16.82 13.73
CA LEU A 153 2.52 15.93 13.24
C LEU A 153 2.75 14.74 14.19
N TRP A 154 2.77 14.98 15.49
CA TRP A 154 2.90 13.91 16.49
C TRP A 154 1.71 12.98 16.57
N PHE A 155 0.50 13.47 16.26
CA PHE A 155 -0.70 12.65 16.26
C PHE A 155 -0.83 11.81 14.99
N SER A 156 -0.36 12.33 13.86
CA SER A 156 -0.58 11.73 12.54
C SER A 156 0.58 10.85 12.06
N GLY A 157 1.74 10.94 12.69
CA GLY A 157 2.89 10.05 12.48
C GLY A 157 2.98 9.01 13.56
#